data_AF-A0A931G0C6-F1
#
_entry.id   AF-A0A931G0C6-F1
#
_cell.length_a   1.000
_cell.length_b   1.000
_cell.length_c   1.000
_cell.angle_alpha   90.00
_cell.angle_beta   90.00
_cell.angle_gamma   90.00
#
_symmetry.space_group_name_H-M   'P 1'
#
loop_
_entity.id
_entity.type
_entity.pdbx_description
1 polymer ?
#
loop_
_entity_poly.entity_id
_entity_poly.type
_entity_poly.pdbx_seq_one_letter_code
_entity_poly.pdbx_strand_id
1 'polypeptide(L)' 'MEAVVTERRINLDDEALVVASRILGTTDTEDTVNAALREVVAVQRRLEA' A
#
# COMPACT_ATOMS: atom_id res chain seq x y z
N MET A 1 10.92 13.69 -9.63
CA MET A 1 9.71 13.33 -10.38
C MET A 1 8.60 13.28 -9.34
N GLU A 2 7.66 14.22 -9.37
CA GLU A 2 6.56 14.26 -8.41
C GLU A 2 5.68 13.03 -8.66
N ALA A 3 5.39 12.24 -7.61
CA ALA A 3 4.56 11.07 -7.76
C ALA A 3 3.14 11.53 -8.13
N VAL A 4 2.68 11.21 -9.34
CA VAL A 4 1.33 11.54 -9.78
C VAL A 4 0.36 10.61 -9.04
N VAL A 5 -0.25 11.11 -7.97
CA VAL A 5 -1.35 10.43 -7.29
C VAL A 5 -2.60 10.59 -8.15
N THR A 6 -3.21 9.47 -8.53
CA THR A 6 -4.45 9.43 -9.32
C THR A 6 -5.53 8.72 -8.53
N GLU A 7 -6.69 9.35 -8.39
CA GLU A 7 -7.83 8.74 -7.71
C GLU A 7 -8.33 7.51 -8.49
N ARG A 8 -8.52 6.40 -7.78
CA ARG A 8 -9.10 5.17 -8.31
C ARG A 8 -10.19 4.68 -7.38
N ARG A 9 -11.32 4.25 -7.93
CA ARG A 9 -12.37 3.56 -7.19
C ARG A 9 -12.22 2.06 -7.35
N ILE A 10 -12.04 1.36 -6.25
CA ILE A 10 -11.92 -0.09 -6.17
C ILE A 10 -12.77 -0.59 -5.01
N ASN A 11 -13.25 -1.84 -5.09
CA ASN A 11 -13.76 -2.52 -3.90
C ASN A 11 -12.56 -3.09 -3.16
N LEU A 12 -12.46 -2.78 -1.88
CA LEU A 12 -11.36 -3.18 -1.02
C LEU A 12 -11.90 -4.06 0.11
N ASP A 13 -11.13 -5.06 0.49
CA ASP A 13 -11.41 -5.87 1.68
C ASP A 13 -11.03 -5.06 2.93
N ASP A 14 -12.05 -4.63 3.68
CA ASP A 14 -11.88 -3.82 4.89
C ASP A 14 -11.15 -4.58 6.01
N GLU A 15 -11.32 -5.91 6.12
CA GLU A 15 -10.61 -6.69 7.14
C GLU A 15 -9.13 -6.73 6.83
N ALA A 16 -8.78 -6.98 5.56
CA ALA A 16 -7.40 -6.95 5.11
C ALA A 16 -6.78 -5.55 5.27
N LEU A 17 -7.54 -4.49 4.98
CA LEU A 17 -7.10 -3.11 5.16
C LEU A 17 -6.78 -2.81 6.64
N VAL A 18 -7.64 -3.21 7.57
CA VAL A 18 -7.42 -2.99 9.01
C VAL A 18 -6.20 -3.75 9.53
N VAL A 19 -5.97 -4.97 9.04
CA VAL A 19 -4.77 -5.72 9.40
C VAL A 19 -3.52 -5.06 8.83
N ALA A 20 -3.55 -4.67 7.55
CA ALA A 20 -2.44 -4.00 6.89
C ALA A 20 -2.09 -2.67 7.58
N SER A 21 -3.09 -1.87 7.99
CA SER A 21 -2.85 -0.59 8.66
C SER A 21 -2.16 -0.77 10.00
N ARG A 22 -2.50 -1.81 10.76
CA ARG A 22 -1.82 -2.15 12.02
C ARG A 22 -0.38 -2.62 11.79
N ILE A 23 -0.14 -3.43 10.76
CA ILE A 23 1.21 -3.91 10.42
C ILE A 23 2.09 -2.74 9.98
N LEU A 24 1.55 -1.84 9.17
CA LEU A 24 2.28 -0.72 8.56
C LEU A 24 2.31 0.53 9.46
N GLY A 25 1.54 0.56 10.54
CA GLY A 25 1.44 1.71 11.46
C GLY A 25 0.74 2.93 10.85
N THR A 26 -0.11 2.71 9.85
CA THR A 26 -0.85 3.76 9.13
C THR A 26 -2.25 3.94 9.70
N THR A 27 -2.84 5.12 9.50
CA THR A 27 -4.19 5.45 10.01
C THR A 27 -5.18 5.80 8.91
N ASP A 28 -4.70 6.15 7.72
CA ASP A 28 -5.51 6.44 6.54
C ASP A 28 -5.47 5.30 5.52
N THR A 29 -6.58 5.10 4.79
CA THR A 29 -6.70 4.07 3.76
C THR A 29 -5.71 4.28 2.62
N GLU A 30 -5.56 5.51 2.12
CA GLU A 30 -4.62 5.84 1.06
C GLU A 30 -3.19 5.55 1.50
N ASP A 31 -2.81 5.98 2.70
CA ASP A 31 -1.48 5.72 3.26
C ASP A 31 -1.21 4.23 3.40
N THR A 32 -2.18 3.47 3.91
CA THR A 32 -2.08 2.02 4.07
C THR A 32 -1.87 1.32 2.74
N VAL A 33 -2.70 1.64 1.73
CA VAL A 33 -2.63 1.04 0.40
C VAL A 33 -1.31 1.41 -0.29
N ASN A 34 -0.92 2.68 -0.24
CA ASN A 34 0.33 3.13 -0.85
C ASN A 34 1.57 2.53 -0.18
N ALA A 35 1.58 2.41 1.15
CA ALA A 35 2.66 1.75 1.88
C ALA A 35 2.73 0.27 1.52
N ALA A 36 1.60 -0.44 1.50
CA ALA A 36 1.56 -1.85 1.11
C ALA A 36 2.10 -2.09 -0.31
N LEU A 37 1.71 -1.25 -1.28
CA LEU A 37 2.20 -1.34 -2.65
C LEU A 37 3.71 -1.10 -2.75
N ARG A 38 4.25 -0.15 -1.97
CA ARG A 38 5.69 0.11 -1.92
C ARG A 38 6.46 -1.08 -1.35
N GLU A 39 5.96 -1.70 -0.29
CA GLU A 39 6.57 -2.89 0.30
C GLU A 39 6.62 -4.05 -0.70
N VAL A 40 5.53 -4.32 -1.43
CA VAL A 40 5.50 -5.38 -2.46
C VAL A 40 6.55 -5.14 -3.54
N VAL A 41 6.65 -3.92 -4.06
CA VAL A 41 7.67 -3.57 -5.07
C VAL A 41 9.08 -3.70 -4.50
N ALA A 42 9.30 -3.29 -3.24
CA ALA A 42 10.59 -3.39 -2.59
C ALA A 42 11.02 -4.85 -2.40
N VAL A 43 10.10 -5.73 -1.99
CA VAL A 43 10.34 -7.18 -1.86
C VAL A 43 10.70 -7.77 -3.22
N GLN A 44 9.93 -7.48 -4.27
CA GLN A 44 10.20 -8.01 -5.61
C GLN A 44 11.57 -7.58 -6.14
N ARG A 45 11.93 -6.30 -5.98
CA ARG A 45 13.24 -5.79 -6.41
C ARG A 45 14.41 -6.44 -5.68
N ARG A 46 14.23 -6.84 -4.41
CA ARG A 46 15.28 -7.55 -3.65
C ARG A 46 15.49 -8.98 -4.14
N LEU A 47 14.45 -9.62 -4.70
CA LEU A 47 14.54 -10.97 -5.24
C LEU A 47 15.12 -11.03 -6.65
N GLU A 48 14.99 -9.93 -7.41
CA GLU A 48 15.50 -9.81 -8.77
C GLU A 48 16.97 -9.36 -8.86
N ALA A 49 17.57 -8.94 -7.74
CA ALA A 49 18.96 -8.51 -7.62
C ALA A 49 19.91 -9.67 -7.27
#